data_AF-A0A8S3DN04-F1
#
_entry.id   AF-A0A8S3DN04-F1
#
_cell.length_a   1.000
_cell.length_b   1.000
_cell.length_c   1.000
_cell.angle_alpha   90.00
_cell.angle_beta   90.00
_cell.angle_gamma   90.00
#
_symmetry.space_group_name_H-M   'P 1'
#
loop_
_entity.id
_entity.type
_entity.pdbx_description
1 polymer ?
#
loop_
_entity_poly.entity_id
_entity_poly.type
_entity_poly.pdbx_seq_one_letter_code
_entity_poly.pdbx_strand_id
1 'polypeptide(L)'
;VGHLLVFLAIALYVGLTVNRARNYVSLIGIFTLILLGTIGSKHPHRIRWTTIFYSFVIQFTLAAVVIRLEFGFQFFDFLGKVVSQFLHNADSGAAFVFGKTYEEHFFVFKVTSIIIFLGSVINVLYYLGVMQYIIGKIAWLMQKCLNTTAAESMNAAANIFVGMSEAPLMIMPLIPKMTTSELHAVLVGGFSTMSGSILATFIFFGVPANHLIAASVMAAPGALGFAKLLLPEIHRSKTTWETVKNAPRPYVLISKKIKLSLLVELGI
;
A
#
# COMPACT_ATOMS: atom_id res chain seq x y z
N VAL A 1 -0.22 -25.11 -13.50
CA VAL A 1 1.11 -25.76 -13.53
C VAL A 1 2.10 -24.97 -14.41
N GLY A 2 1.75 -24.56 -15.64
CA GLY A 2 2.63 -23.76 -16.51
C GLY A 2 3.09 -22.40 -15.92
N HIS A 3 2.19 -21.62 -15.33
CA HIS A 3 2.56 -20.33 -14.71
C HIS A 3 3.48 -20.47 -13.49
N LEU A 4 3.43 -21.61 -12.80
CA LEU A 4 4.25 -21.89 -11.63
C LEU A 4 5.71 -22.15 -12.04
N LEU A 5 5.90 -22.90 -13.13
CA LEU A 5 7.22 -23.22 -13.69
C LEU A 5 7.93 -22.00 -14.27
N VAL A 6 7.20 -21.11 -14.95
CA VAL A 6 7.77 -19.88 -15.52
C VAL A 6 8.22 -18.92 -14.42
N PHE A 7 7.43 -18.76 -13.34
CA PHE A 7 7.85 -17.93 -12.22
C PHE A 7 9.01 -18.54 -11.43
N LEU A 8 8.98 -19.85 -11.16
CA LEU A 8 10.12 -20.54 -10.57
C LEU A 8 11.37 -20.38 -11.44
N ALA A 9 11.25 -20.48 -12.76
CA ALA A 9 12.37 -20.25 -13.67
C ALA A 9 12.90 -18.81 -13.62
N ILE A 10 12.03 -17.80 -13.50
CA ILE A 10 12.43 -16.38 -13.40
C ILE A 10 13.05 -16.07 -12.02
N ALA A 11 12.44 -16.54 -10.93
CA ALA A 11 12.97 -16.36 -9.57
C ALA A 11 14.30 -17.09 -9.38
N LEU A 12 14.40 -18.31 -9.93
CA LEU A 12 15.64 -19.08 -9.97
C LEU A 12 16.68 -18.41 -10.87
N TYR A 13 16.32 -17.91 -12.05
CA TYR A 13 17.24 -17.20 -12.94
C TYR A 13 17.76 -15.90 -12.30
N VAL A 14 16.89 -15.11 -11.67
CA VAL A 14 17.30 -13.86 -10.99
C VAL A 14 18.14 -14.16 -9.74
N GLY A 15 17.81 -15.20 -8.98
CA GLY A 15 18.60 -15.65 -7.81
C GLY A 15 19.96 -16.25 -8.18
N LEU A 16 20.05 -17.00 -9.29
CA LEU A 16 21.27 -17.64 -9.76
C LEU A 16 22.18 -16.71 -10.59
N THR A 17 21.64 -15.66 -11.21
CA THR A 17 22.45 -14.73 -12.01
C THR A 17 23.35 -13.81 -11.19
N VAL A 18 23.22 -13.80 -9.85
CA VAL A 18 24.09 -13.02 -8.98
C VAL A 18 24.87 -13.99 -8.09
N ASN A 19 26.05 -14.40 -8.57
CA ASN A 19 26.99 -15.32 -7.90
C ASN A 19 27.64 -14.68 -6.65
N ARG A 20 26.84 -14.41 -5.62
CA ARG A 20 27.31 -14.02 -4.28
C ARG A 20 26.62 -14.88 -3.23
N ALA A 21 27.40 -15.42 -2.30
CA ALA A 21 26.92 -16.23 -1.18
C ALA A 21 25.73 -15.60 -0.41
N ARG A 22 25.68 -14.27 -0.35
CA ARG A 22 24.60 -13.50 0.31
C ARG A 22 23.21 -13.70 -0.32
N ASN A 23 23.11 -13.98 -1.61
CA ASN A 23 21.81 -14.14 -2.26
C ASN A 23 21.13 -15.45 -1.88
N TYR A 24 21.91 -16.50 -1.61
CA TYR A 24 21.39 -17.74 -1.03
C TYR A 24 20.82 -17.49 0.37
N VAL A 25 21.47 -16.65 1.18
CA VAL A 25 20.94 -16.23 2.49
C VAL A 25 19.61 -15.49 2.33
N SER A 26 19.50 -14.56 1.38
CA SER A 26 18.23 -13.87 1.09
C SER A 26 17.12 -14.82 0.64
N LEU A 27 17.45 -15.79 -0.21
CA LEU A 27 16.49 -16.79 -0.70
C LEU A 27 16.01 -17.69 0.45
N ILE A 28 16.94 -18.20 1.26
CA ILE A 28 16.61 -18.95 2.49
C ILE A 28 15.77 -18.09 3.43
N GLY A 29 16.09 -16.80 3.59
CA GLY A 29 15.32 -15.88 4.42
C GLY A 29 13.85 -15.78 4.00
N ILE A 30 13.55 -15.71 2.71
CA ILE A 30 12.16 -15.71 2.21
C ILE A 30 11.45 -17.02 2.57
N PHE A 31 12.10 -18.17 2.37
CA PHE A 31 11.54 -19.47 2.77
C PHE A 31 11.31 -19.55 4.28
N THR A 32 12.23 -19.04 5.10
CA THR A 32 12.10 -18.99 6.56
C THR A 32 10.92 -18.11 6.98
N LEU A 33 10.71 -16.95 6.35
CA LEU A 33 9.55 -16.09 6.66
C LEU A 33 8.23 -16.76 6.30
N ILE A 34 8.17 -17.47 5.17
CA ILE A 34 6.99 -18.26 4.79
C ILE A 34 6.78 -19.39 5.80
N LEU A 35 7.84 -20.11 6.20
CA LEU A 35 7.75 -21.18 7.19
C LEU A 35 7.23 -20.66 8.53
N LEU A 36 7.79 -19.57 9.04
CA LEU A 36 7.33 -18.92 10.27
C LEU A 36 5.86 -18.49 10.15
N GLY A 37 5.46 -17.94 9.01
CA GLY A 37 4.07 -17.60 8.73
C GLY A 37 3.15 -18.83 8.69
N THR A 38 3.60 -19.97 8.16
CA THR A 38 2.81 -21.22 8.16
C THR A 38 2.65 -21.80 9.56
N ILE A 39 3.71 -21.76 10.39
CA ILE A 39 3.68 -22.24 11.77
C ILE A 39 2.77 -21.34 12.63
N GLY A 40 2.85 -20.03 12.43
CA GLY A 40 1.98 -19.06 13.08
C GLY A 40 0.56 -18.97 12.49
N SER A 41 0.24 -19.76 11.47
CA SER A 41 -1.06 -19.69 10.81
C SER A 41 -2.15 -20.27 11.71
N LYS A 42 -3.30 -19.58 11.81
CA LYS A 42 -4.43 -20.07 12.60
C LYS A 42 -5.07 -21.33 12.01
N HIS A 43 -5.03 -21.48 10.69
CA HIS A 43 -5.65 -22.59 9.97
C HIS A 43 -4.76 -23.07 8.81
N PRO A 44 -3.62 -23.73 9.09
CA PRO A 44 -2.62 -24.06 8.07
C PRO A 44 -3.16 -24.96 6.94
N HIS A 45 -4.14 -25.82 7.25
CA HIS A 45 -4.77 -26.69 6.25
C HIS A 45 -5.72 -25.96 5.26
N ARG A 46 -6.11 -24.71 5.55
CA ARG A 46 -7.00 -23.90 4.70
C ARG A 46 -6.26 -22.86 3.88
N ILE A 47 -4.93 -22.85 3.94
CA ILE A 47 -4.09 -21.92 3.19
C ILE A 47 -4.30 -22.09 1.68
N ARG A 48 -4.68 -21.01 1.00
CA ARG A 48 -4.73 -20.95 -0.46
C ARG A 48 -3.36 -20.59 -1.02
N TRP A 49 -2.54 -21.61 -1.25
CA TRP A 49 -1.18 -21.46 -1.77
C TRP A 49 -1.09 -20.72 -3.11
N THR A 50 -2.16 -20.75 -3.92
CA THR A 50 -2.24 -19.98 -5.16
C THR A 50 -2.15 -18.47 -4.91
N THR A 51 -2.89 -17.93 -3.93
CA THR A 51 -2.85 -16.50 -3.59
C THR A 51 -1.47 -16.08 -3.11
N ILE A 52 -0.86 -16.85 -2.20
CA ILE A 52 0.48 -16.56 -1.67
C ILE A 52 1.52 -16.60 -2.79
N PHE A 53 1.46 -17.62 -3.64
CA PHE A 53 2.36 -17.75 -4.77
C PHE A 53 2.25 -16.54 -5.71
N TYR A 54 1.04 -16.17 -6.14
CA TYR A 54 0.84 -15.01 -7.00
C TYR A 54 1.24 -13.69 -6.34
N SER A 55 1.08 -13.53 -5.02
CA SER A 55 1.60 -12.38 -4.28
C SER A 55 3.11 -12.23 -4.42
N PHE A 56 3.86 -13.30 -4.17
CA PHE A 56 5.31 -13.30 -4.37
C PHE A 56 5.70 -13.12 -5.83
N VAL A 57 4.92 -13.69 -6.77
CA VAL A 57 5.15 -13.51 -8.20
C VAL A 57 5.10 -12.05 -8.59
N ILE A 58 4.03 -11.37 -8.23
CA ILE A 58 3.83 -9.96 -8.56
C ILE A 58 4.90 -9.12 -7.86
N GLN A 59 5.16 -9.37 -6.57
CA GLN A 59 6.16 -8.62 -5.82
C GLN A 59 7.57 -8.76 -6.41
N PHE A 60 7.98 -9.98 -6.76
CA PHE A 60 9.30 -10.24 -7.34
C PHE A 60 9.41 -9.75 -8.78
N THR A 61 8.33 -9.85 -9.55
CA THR A 61 8.28 -9.28 -10.91
C THR A 61 8.41 -7.76 -10.87
N LEU A 62 7.69 -7.09 -9.97
CA LEU A 62 7.85 -5.66 -9.75
C LEU A 62 9.28 -5.33 -9.31
N ALA A 63 9.87 -6.11 -8.39
CA ALA A 63 11.25 -5.91 -7.96
C ALA A 63 12.24 -6.03 -9.13
N ALA A 64 12.09 -7.05 -9.97
CA ALA A 64 12.93 -7.22 -11.15
C ALA A 64 12.75 -6.07 -12.15
N VAL A 65 11.51 -5.63 -12.40
CA VAL A 65 11.23 -4.50 -13.29
C VAL A 65 11.89 -3.22 -12.77
N VAL A 66 11.73 -2.90 -11.48
CA VAL A 66 12.24 -1.64 -10.93
C VAL A 66 13.74 -1.63 -10.72
N ILE A 67 14.32 -2.74 -10.24
CA ILE A 67 15.73 -2.79 -9.82
C ILE A 67 16.64 -3.21 -10.97
N ARG A 68 16.17 -4.10 -11.86
CA ARG A 68 17.03 -4.76 -12.86
C ARG A 68 16.84 -4.25 -14.29
N LEU A 69 15.64 -3.80 -14.65
CA LEU A 69 15.40 -3.22 -15.97
C LEU A 69 15.71 -1.72 -15.94
N GLU A 70 16.55 -1.26 -16.86
CA GLU A 70 16.97 0.14 -16.95
C GLU A 70 15.78 1.09 -17.13
N PHE A 71 14.83 0.73 -18.01
CA PHE A 71 13.59 1.48 -18.18
C PHE A 71 12.77 1.59 -16.87
N GLY A 72 12.68 0.50 -16.10
CA GLY A 72 11.93 0.51 -14.84
C GLY A 72 12.61 1.38 -13.79
N PHE A 73 13.93 1.30 -13.68
CA PHE A 73 14.71 2.18 -12.81
C PHE A 73 14.52 3.65 -13.18
N GLN A 74 14.66 4.00 -14.47
CA GLN A 74 14.47 5.36 -14.97
C GLN A 74 13.06 5.90 -14.70
N PHE A 75 12.03 5.06 -14.87
CA PHE A 75 10.65 5.45 -14.58
C PHE A 75 10.45 5.79 -13.09
N PHE A 76 10.95 4.94 -12.18
CA PHE A 76 10.82 5.19 -10.73
C PHE A 76 11.73 6.32 -10.24
N ASP A 77 12.89 6.54 -10.87
CA ASP A 77 13.74 7.71 -10.61
C ASP A 77 13.07 9.01 -11.06
N PHE A 78 12.46 9.02 -12.25
CA PHE A 78 11.64 10.14 -12.72
C PHE A 78 10.49 10.43 -11.76
N LEU A 79 9.74 9.40 -11.35
CA LEU A 79 8.64 9.55 -10.40
C LEU A 79 9.13 10.09 -9.05
N GLY A 80 10.27 9.60 -8.56
CA GLY A 80 10.93 10.10 -7.35
C GLY A 80 11.31 11.57 -7.44
N LYS A 81 11.86 12.01 -8.57
CA LYS A 81 12.18 13.43 -8.83
C LYS A 81 10.93 14.31 -8.84
N VAL A 82 9.87 13.86 -9.52
CA VAL A 82 8.58 14.59 -9.55
C VAL A 82 8.01 14.74 -8.14
N VAL A 83 8.00 13.67 -7.35
CA VAL A 83 7.53 13.71 -5.96
C VAL A 83 8.42 14.64 -5.12
N SER A 84 9.74 14.52 -5.22
CA SER A 84 10.67 15.38 -4.48
C SER A 84 10.48 16.87 -4.82
N GLN A 85 10.33 17.20 -6.10
CA GLN A 85 10.09 18.57 -6.55
C GLN A 85 8.73 19.07 -6.06
N PHE A 86 7.70 18.23 -6.11
CA PHE A 86 6.38 18.56 -5.60
C PHE A 86 6.40 18.87 -4.10
N LEU A 87 7.15 18.09 -3.33
CA LEU A 87 7.30 18.29 -1.88
C LEU A 87 8.08 19.55 -1.53
N HIS A 88 9.01 19.99 -2.39
CA HIS A 88 9.72 21.25 -2.19
C HIS A 88 8.79 22.47 -2.23
N ASN A 89 7.62 22.38 -2.88
CA ASN A 89 6.61 23.44 -2.83
C ASN A 89 6.06 23.67 -1.41
N ALA A 90 6.14 22.67 -0.53
CA ALA A 90 5.75 22.81 0.87
C ALA A 90 6.67 23.77 1.64
N ASP A 91 7.93 23.96 1.19
CA ASP A 91 8.88 24.86 1.84
C ASP A 91 8.42 26.33 1.73
N SER A 92 7.74 26.69 0.65
CA SER A 92 7.13 28.03 0.51
C SER A 92 6.02 28.26 1.54
N GLY A 93 5.21 27.24 1.81
CA GLY A 93 4.18 27.29 2.86
C GLY A 93 4.78 27.33 4.27
N ALA A 94 5.82 26.53 4.51
CA ALA A 94 6.54 26.53 5.78
C ALA A 94 7.21 27.88 6.08
N ALA A 95 7.89 28.47 5.08
CA ALA A 95 8.53 29.78 5.22
C ALA A 95 7.52 30.92 5.43
N PHE A 96 6.32 30.82 4.85
CA PHE A 96 5.25 31.78 5.07
C PHE A 96 4.69 31.72 6.51
N VAL A 97 4.44 30.52 7.03
CA VAL A 97 3.82 30.33 8.36
C VAL A 97 4.83 30.50 9.50
N PHE A 98 6.03 29.93 9.35
CA PHE A 98 7.04 29.84 10.41
C PHE A 98 8.23 30.79 10.21
N GLY A 99 8.25 31.58 9.12
CA GLY A 99 9.37 32.44 8.78
C GLY A 99 10.60 31.66 8.30
N LYS A 100 11.74 32.34 8.13
CA LYS A 100 12.99 31.73 7.62
C LYS A 100 13.63 30.75 8.61
N THR A 101 13.20 30.77 9.87
CA THR A 101 13.71 29.94 10.98
C THR A 101 13.17 28.51 10.96
N TYR A 102 12.29 28.17 10.01
CA TYR A 102 11.69 26.83 9.89
C TYR A 102 12.73 25.71 9.67
N GLU A 103 13.90 26.05 9.13
CA GLU A 103 15.02 25.12 8.92
C GLU A 103 15.76 24.77 10.21
N GLU A 104 15.79 25.68 11.20
CA GLU A 104 16.50 25.46 12.47
C GLU A 104 15.84 24.34 13.30
N HIS A 105 14.51 24.24 13.24
CA HIS A 105 13.75 23.15 13.86
C HIS A 105 13.15 22.23 12.79
N PHE A 106 14.05 21.66 11.97
CA PHE A 106 13.74 20.84 10.80
C PHE A 106 12.58 19.85 11.01
N PHE A 107 12.62 19.08 12.10
CA PHE A 107 11.61 18.05 12.33
C PHE A 107 10.23 18.64 12.63
N VAL A 108 10.13 19.70 13.43
CA VAL A 108 8.83 20.22 13.86
C VAL A 108 8.20 21.08 12.78
N PHE A 109 8.96 22.00 12.17
CA PHE A 109 8.38 22.97 11.24
C PHE A 109 8.38 22.51 9.78
N LYS A 110 9.42 21.81 9.31
CA LYS A 110 9.48 21.36 7.91
C LYS A 110 8.65 20.09 7.70
N VAL A 111 8.88 19.05 8.51
CA VAL A 111 8.18 17.77 8.33
C VAL A 111 6.67 17.90 8.57
N THR A 112 6.25 18.63 9.60
CA THR A 112 4.81 18.85 9.86
C THR A 112 4.14 19.61 8.72
N SER A 113 4.79 20.64 8.17
CA SER A 113 4.30 21.37 6.99
C SER A 113 4.10 20.46 5.79
N ILE A 114 5.03 19.53 5.55
CA ILE A 114 4.92 18.55 4.46
C ILE A 114 3.74 17.61 4.68
N ILE A 115 3.55 17.10 5.90
CA ILE A 115 2.43 16.23 6.24
C ILE A 115 1.10 16.95 6.00
N ILE A 116 0.98 18.21 6.44
CA ILE A 116 -0.22 19.04 6.23
C ILE A 116 -0.44 19.30 4.74
N PHE A 117 0.60 19.70 4.02
CA PHE A 117 0.53 19.98 2.58
C PHE A 117 0.09 18.75 1.80
N LEU A 118 0.76 17.61 1.99
CA LEU A 118 0.40 16.40 1.27
C LEU A 118 -0.98 15.88 1.66
N GLY A 119 -1.36 15.95 2.94
CA GLY A 119 -2.70 15.60 3.40
C GLY A 119 -3.78 16.46 2.72
N SER A 120 -3.53 17.75 2.56
CA SER A 120 -4.44 18.67 1.85
C SER A 120 -4.60 18.30 0.37
N VAL A 121 -3.50 17.99 -0.31
CA VAL A 121 -3.48 17.62 -1.73
C VAL A 121 -4.19 16.29 -1.95
N ILE A 122 -3.90 15.29 -1.12
CA ILE A 122 -4.57 13.99 -1.16
C ILE A 122 -6.07 14.17 -0.98
N ASN A 123 -6.50 15.02 -0.04
CA ASN A 123 -7.92 15.31 0.17
C ASN A 123 -8.57 15.98 -1.06
N VAL A 124 -7.88 16.92 -1.72
CA VAL A 124 -8.34 17.52 -2.98
C VAL A 124 -8.46 16.46 -4.08
N LEU A 125 -7.47 15.58 -4.22
CA LEU A 125 -7.51 14.49 -5.22
C LEU A 125 -8.64 13.48 -4.95
N TYR A 126 -8.97 13.25 -3.67
CA TYR A 126 -10.15 12.48 -3.29
C TYR A 126 -11.47 13.19 -3.61
N TYR A 127 -11.53 14.51 -3.41
CA TYR A 127 -12.71 15.29 -3.78
C TYR A 127 -12.94 15.27 -5.31
N LEU A 128 -11.87 15.42 -6.09
CA LEU A 128 -11.91 15.41 -7.56
C LEU A 128 -12.19 14.02 -8.16
N GLY A 129 -12.04 12.94 -7.39
CA GLY A 129 -12.30 11.58 -7.86
C GLY A 129 -11.08 10.86 -8.48
N VAL A 130 -9.91 11.51 -8.53
CA VAL A 130 -8.70 10.97 -9.18
C VAL A 130 -8.16 9.77 -8.40
N MET A 131 -8.08 9.88 -7.07
CA MET A 131 -7.60 8.79 -6.21
C MET A 131 -8.48 7.55 -6.33
N GLN A 132 -9.80 7.72 -6.37
CA GLN A 132 -10.76 6.63 -6.52
C GLN A 132 -10.57 5.90 -7.85
N TYR A 133 -10.27 6.63 -8.92
CA TYR A 133 -10.00 6.03 -10.23
C TYR A 133 -8.71 5.20 -10.20
N ILE A 134 -7.60 5.78 -9.70
CA ILE A 134 -6.29 5.11 -9.63
C ILE A 134 -6.35 3.88 -8.72
N ILE A 135 -6.84 4.05 -7.49
CA ILE A 135 -6.98 2.97 -6.51
C ILE A 135 -7.92 1.89 -7.06
N GLY A 136 -9.04 2.26 -7.68
CA GLY A 136 -9.98 1.31 -8.26
C GLY A 136 -9.35 0.44 -9.35
N LYS A 137 -8.49 1.02 -10.20
CA LYS A 137 -7.77 0.27 -11.24
C LYS A 137 -6.74 -0.70 -10.65
N ILE A 138 -5.95 -0.24 -9.68
CA ILE A 138 -4.95 -1.08 -9.01
C ILE A 138 -5.64 -2.19 -8.22
N ALA A 139 -6.71 -1.88 -7.49
CA ALA A 139 -7.51 -2.84 -6.75
C ALA A 139 -8.10 -3.92 -7.65
N TRP A 140 -8.64 -3.54 -8.82
CA TRP A 140 -9.15 -4.48 -9.81
C TRP A 140 -8.06 -5.41 -10.32
N LEU A 141 -6.87 -4.87 -10.63
CA LEU A 141 -5.72 -5.66 -11.06
C LEU A 141 -5.29 -6.66 -9.96
N MET A 142 -5.13 -6.17 -8.73
CA MET A 142 -4.76 -7.01 -7.58
C MET A 142 -5.79 -8.11 -7.34
N GLN A 143 -7.09 -7.79 -7.38
CA GLN A 143 -8.16 -8.76 -7.19
C GLN A 143 -8.10 -9.88 -8.23
N LYS A 144 -7.84 -9.53 -9.50
CA LYS A 144 -7.73 -10.50 -10.60
C LYS A 144 -6.50 -11.39 -10.48
N CYS A 145 -5.36 -10.83 -10.06
CA CYS A 145 -4.12 -11.59 -9.96
C CYS A 145 -4.06 -12.46 -8.69
N LEU A 146 -4.58 -12.00 -7.56
CA LEU A 146 -4.45 -12.65 -6.25
C LEU A 146 -5.67 -13.51 -5.86
N ASN A 147 -6.78 -13.39 -6.60
CA ASN A 147 -8.08 -14.00 -6.25
C ASN A 147 -8.55 -13.63 -4.83
N THR A 148 -8.24 -12.42 -4.40
CA THR A 148 -8.67 -11.80 -3.14
C THR A 148 -10.04 -11.14 -3.30
N THR A 149 -10.61 -10.69 -2.18
CA THR A 149 -11.92 -10.02 -2.20
C THR A 149 -11.78 -8.56 -2.61
N ALA A 150 -12.88 -7.95 -3.06
CA ALA A 150 -12.82 -6.60 -3.61
C ALA A 150 -12.50 -5.56 -2.52
N ALA A 151 -13.01 -5.74 -1.30
CA ALA A 151 -12.77 -4.82 -0.19
C ALA A 151 -11.31 -4.84 0.28
N GLU A 152 -10.72 -6.01 0.50
CA GLU A 152 -9.32 -6.09 0.94
C GLU A 152 -8.34 -5.65 -0.15
N SER A 153 -8.65 -5.92 -1.42
CA SER A 153 -7.83 -5.47 -2.55
C SER A 153 -7.90 -3.95 -2.72
N MET A 154 -9.07 -3.35 -2.50
CA MET A 154 -9.22 -1.89 -2.51
C MET A 154 -8.45 -1.23 -1.36
N ASN A 155 -8.51 -1.80 -0.16
CA ASN A 155 -7.74 -1.29 0.96
C ASN A 155 -6.23 -1.43 0.74
N ALA A 156 -5.77 -2.58 0.25
CA ALA A 156 -4.35 -2.80 -0.03
C ALA A 156 -3.83 -1.86 -1.14
N ALA A 157 -4.64 -1.60 -2.18
CA ALA A 157 -4.31 -0.63 -3.21
C ALA A 157 -4.30 0.82 -2.68
N ALA A 158 -5.23 1.17 -1.78
CA ALA A 158 -5.25 2.48 -1.12
C ALA A 158 -4.00 2.70 -0.27
N ASN A 159 -3.60 1.67 0.49
CA ASN A 159 -2.41 1.67 1.36
C ASN A 159 -1.07 1.94 0.65
N ILE A 160 -1.03 1.88 -0.69
CA ILE A 160 0.15 2.30 -1.48
C ILE A 160 0.38 3.82 -1.37
N PHE A 161 -0.70 4.58 -1.24
CA PHE A 161 -0.68 6.05 -1.29
C PHE A 161 -1.03 6.67 0.05
N VAL A 162 -2.02 6.10 0.75
CA VAL A 162 -2.55 6.62 2.01
C VAL A 162 -2.20 5.73 3.19
N GLY A 163 -2.17 6.32 4.39
CA GLY A 163 -1.77 5.60 5.61
C GLY A 163 -2.84 4.64 6.15
N MET A 164 -2.45 3.90 7.20
CA MET A 164 -3.29 2.90 7.88
C MET A 164 -4.64 3.41 8.40
N SER A 165 -4.77 4.71 8.68
CA SER A 165 -6.01 5.34 9.17
C SER A 165 -6.94 5.79 8.04
N GLU A 166 -6.39 6.04 6.85
CA GLU A 166 -7.09 6.62 5.72
C GLU A 166 -7.53 5.55 4.71
N ALA A 167 -6.75 4.49 4.53
CA ALA A 167 -7.13 3.40 3.63
C ALA A 167 -8.45 2.71 4.04
N PRO A 168 -8.72 2.40 5.33
CA PRO A 168 -10.00 1.80 5.73
C PRO A 168 -11.19 2.71 5.48
N LEU A 169 -10.98 4.03 5.40
CA LEU A 169 -12.04 5.00 5.10
C LEU A 169 -12.65 4.76 3.71
N MET A 170 -11.85 4.21 2.78
CA MET A 170 -12.28 3.86 1.42
C MET A 170 -13.30 2.73 1.39
N ILE A 171 -13.21 1.84 2.37
CA ILE A 171 -14.03 0.63 2.48
C ILE A 171 -14.91 0.66 3.74
N MET A 172 -15.03 1.82 4.39
CA MET A 172 -15.78 1.99 5.63
C MET A 172 -17.18 1.36 5.66
N PRO A 173 -18.03 1.47 4.61
CA PRO A 173 -19.36 0.84 4.65
C PRO A 173 -19.32 -0.69 4.52
N LEU A 174 -18.16 -1.25 4.14
CA LEU A 174 -17.95 -2.68 3.95
C LEU A 174 -17.36 -3.34 5.19
N ILE A 175 -16.62 -2.61 6.04
CA ILE A 175 -15.99 -3.11 7.27
C ILE A 175 -16.93 -3.99 8.12
N PRO A 176 -18.19 -3.59 8.41
CA PRO A 176 -19.09 -4.41 9.23
C PRO A 176 -19.52 -5.74 8.57
N LYS A 177 -19.35 -5.85 7.24
CA LYS A 177 -19.71 -7.03 6.44
C LYS A 177 -18.51 -7.92 6.15
N MET A 178 -17.30 -7.49 6.50
CA MET A 178 -16.06 -8.20 6.22
C MET A 178 -15.89 -9.41 7.13
N THR A 179 -15.22 -10.43 6.62
CA THR A 179 -14.80 -11.59 7.40
C THR A 179 -13.60 -11.23 8.28
N THR A 180 -13.27 -12.11 9.22
CA THR A 180 -12.09 -11.95 10.09
C THR A 180 -10.78 -11.96 9.29
N SER A 181 -10.69 -12.75 8.22
CA SER A 181 -9.51 -12.77 7.33
C SER A 181 -9.40 -11.50 6.50
N GLU A 182 -10.51 -10.96 6.00
CA GLU A 182 -10.53 -9.69 5.28
C GLU A 182 -10.12 -8.52 6.18
N LEU A 183 -10.63 -8.46 7.42
CA LEU A 183 -10.23 -7.44 8.39
C LEU A 183 -8.76 -7.56 8.78
N HIS A 184 -8.26 -8.78 8.94
CA HIS A 184 -6.84 -9.01 9.19
C HIS A 184 -5.98 -8.52 8.02
N ALA A 185 -6.39 -8.76 6.78
CA ALA A 185 -5.70 -8.25 5.59
C ALA A 185 -5.69 -6.71 5.53
N VAL A 186 -6.77 -6.06 5.98
CA VAL A 186 -6.82 -4.58 6.09
C VAL A 186 -5.77 -4.07 7.08
N LEU A 187 -5.69 -4.70 8.26
CA LEU A 187 -4.74 -4.32 9.31
C LEU A 187 -3.29 -4.58 8.88
N VAL A 188 -2.98 -5.79 8.40
CA VAL A 188 -1.63 -6.15 7.92
C VAL A 188 -1.21 -5.23 6.78
N GLY A 189 -2.12 -4.94 5.84
CA GLY A 189 -1.89 -3.96 4.78
C GLY A 189 -1.45 -2.61 5.33
N GLY A 190 -2.14 -2.08 6.34
CA GLY A 190 -1.81 -0.78 6.93
C GLY A 190 -0.47 -0.77 7.67
N PHE A 191 -0.11 -1.85 8.36
CA PHE A 191 1.17 -1.96 9.07
C PHE A 191 2.36 -2.25 8.15
N SER A 192 2.10 -2.83 6.98
CA SER A 192 3.13 -3.19 6.01
C SER A 192 3.54 -2.04 5.08
N THR A 193 2.70 -1.01 4.97
CA THR A 193 2.95 0.13 4.09
C THR A 193 3.20 1.41 4.88
N MET A 194 3.57 2.46 4.15
CA MET A 194 3.83 3.78 4.69
C MET A 194 2.91 4.77 3.99
N SER A 195 2.39 5.76 4.72
CA SER A 195 1.66 6.86 4.10
C SER A 195 2.58 7.66 3.18
N GLY A 196 2.05 8.20 2.09
CA GLY A 196 2.79 9.14 1.22
C GLY A 196 3.41 10.30 1.99
N SER A 197 2.79 10.74 3.09
CA SER A 197 3.28 11.85 3.92
C SER A 197 4.53 11.49 4.69
N ILE A 198 4.63 10.25 5.15
CA ILE A 198 5.81 9.73 5.84
C ILE A 198 6.91 9.37 4.83
N LEU A 199 6.52 8.85 3.66
CA LEU A 199 7.45 8.59 2.55
C LEU A 199 8.18 9.88 2.14
N ALA A 200 7.45 10.99 2.03
CA ALA A 200 8.03 12.31 1.78
C ALA A 200 9.10 12.69 2.79
N THR A 201 8.83 12.50 4.09
CA THR A 201 9.79 12.76 5.17
C THR A 201 11.09 11.98 5.01
N PHE A 202 11.01 10.69 4.68
CA PHE A 202 12.21 9.87 4.49
C PHE A 202 13.03 10.30 3.27
N ILE A 203 12.38 10.79 2.20
CA ILE A 203 13.08 11.36 1.05
C ILE A 203 13.93 12.57 1.48
N PHE A 204 13.40 13.45 2.34
CA PHE A 204 14.15 14.59 2.86
C PHE A 204 15.31 14.20 3.78
N PHE A 205 15.22 13.07 4.48
CA PHE A 205 16.36 12.51 5.22
C PHE A 205 17.44 11.91 4.30
N GLY A 206 17.30 12.03 2.98
CA GLY A 206 18.28 11.55 2.00
C GLY A 206 18.06 10.10 1.59
N VAL A 207 16.94 9.49 1.99
CA VAL A 207 16.60 8.13 1.53
C VAL A 207 16.15 8.21 0.06
N PRO A 208 16.70 7.38 -0.83
CA PRO A 208 16.42 7.46 -2.25
C PRO A 208 14.93 7.19 -2.56
N ALA A 209 14.28 8.17 -3.19
CA ALA A 209 12.84 8.18 -3.44
C ALA A 209 12.37 7.02 -4.33
N ASN A 210 13.17 6.65 -5.32
CA ASN A 210 12.89 5.52 -6.21
C ASN A 210 12.69 4.21 -5.42
N HIS A 211 13.53 3.94 -4.43
CA HIS A 211 13.44 2.75 -3.58
C HIS A 211 12.23 2.79 -2.65
N LEU A 212 11.92 3.96 -2.07
CA LEU A 212 10.75 4.11 -1.20
C LEU A 212 9.44 3.91 -1.96
N ILE A 213 9.30 4.55 -3.13
CA ILE A 213 8.09 4.42 -3.96
C ILE A 213 7.93 2.98 -4.45
N ALA A 214 9.03 2.34 -4.86
CA ALA A 214 9.05 0.93 -5.25
C ALA A 214 8.62 0.01 -4.09
N ALA A 215 9.15 0.25 -2.89
CA ALA A 215 8.82 -0.51 -1.69
C ALA A 215 7.32 -0.39 -1.35
N SER A 216 6.73 0.80 -1.40
CA SER A 216 5.30 1.02 -1.15
C SER A 216 4.41 0.25 -2.13
N VAL A 217 4.75 0.22 -3.41
CA VAL A 217 3.98 -0.53 -4.43
C VAL A 217 4.13 -2.04 -4.23
N MET A 218 5.33 -2.52 -3.90
CA MET A 218 5.61 -3.94 -3.65
C MET A 218 4.99 -4.46 -2.34
N ALA A 219 4.83 -3.59 -1.35
CA ALA A 219 4.26 -3.94 -0.06
C ALA A 219 2.80 -4.39 -0.18
N ALA A 220 2.00 -3.79 -1.08
CA ALA A 220 0.59 -4.14 -1.23
C ALA A 220 0.32 -5.63 -1.57
N PRO A 221 0.92 -6.24 -2.62
CA PRO A 221 0.75 -7.67 -2.89
C PRO A 221 1.42 -8.56 -1.84
N GLY A 222 2.57 -8.15 -1.31
CA GLY A 222 3.30 -8.90 -0.26
C GLY A 222 2.50 -9.00 1.04
N ALA A 223 1.87 -7.89 1.45
CA ALA A 223 1.03 -7.81 2.63
C ALA A 223 -0.22 -8.68 2.53
N LEU A 224 -0.90 -8.66 1.37
CA LEU A 224 -2.04 -9.55 1.14
C LEU A 224 -1.62 -11.03 1.18
N GLY A 225 -0.46 -11.36 0.59
CA GLY A 225 0.08 -12.72 0.61
C GLY A 225 0.34 -13.20 2.03
N PHE A 226 1.05 -12.41 2.83
CA PHE A 226 1.35 -12.74 4.22
C PHE A 226 0.12 -12.72 5.13
N ALA A 227 -0.82 -11.80 4.93
CA ALA A 227 -2.07 -11.78 5.68
C ALA A 227 -2.89 -13.06 5.46
N LYS A 228 -2.99 -13.51 4.20
CA LYS A 228 -3.70 -14.76 3.86
C LYS A 228 -2.93 -16.02 4.25
N LEU A 229 -1.62 -15.93 4.46
CA LEU A 229 -0.80 -16.99 5.04
C LEU A 229 -1.12 -17.17 6.54
N LEU A 230 -1.11 -16.08 7.31
CA LEU A 230 -1.36 -16.10 8.76
C LEU A 230 -2.82 -16.38 9.12
N LEU A 231 -3.77 -15.73 8.42
CA LEU A 231 -5.20 -15.93 8.64
C LEU A 231 -5.91 -16.20 7.31
N PRO A 232 -5.95 -17.47 6.86
CA PRO A 232 -6.61 -17.86 5.62
C PRO A 232 -8.12 -17.58 5.64
N GLU A 233 -8.70 -17.40 4.45
CA GLU A 233 -10.12 -17.17 4.28
C GLU A 233 -10.93 -18.46 4.48
N ILE A 234 -11.78 -18.50 5.52
CA ILE A 234 -12.63 -19.66 5.85
C ILE A 234 -14.10 -19.38 5.50
N HIS A 235 -14.54 -18.14 5.63
CA HIS A 235 -15.91 -17.74 5.42
C HIS A 235 -16.11 -17.24 3.99
N ARG A 236 -17.34 -17.39 3.47
CA ARG A 236 -17.69 -16.80 2.18
C ARG A 236 -17.80 -15.29 2.35
N SER A 237 -16.92 -14.56 1.66
CA SER A 237 -16.98 -13.10 1.65
C SER A 237 -18.31 -12.58 1.11
N LYS A 238 -18.84 -11.55 1.79
CA LYS A 238 -20.01 -10.80 1.36
C LYS A 238 -19.64 -9.58 0.51
N THR A 239 -18.35 -9.32 0.31
CA THR A 239 -17.84 -8.11 -0.37
C THR A 239 -17.45 -8.43 -1.83
N THR A 240 -18.43 -8.31 -2.73
CA THR A 240 -18.20 -8.45 -4.18
C THR A 240 -17.79 -7.11 -4.81
N TRP A 241 -17.25 -7.17 -6.03
CA TRP A 241 -16.89 -5.98 -6.80
C TRP A 241 -18.09 -5.03 -7.01
N GLU A 242 -19.28 -5.58 -7.22
CA GLU A 242 -20.52 -4.81 -7.32
C GLU A 242 -20.84 -4.07 -6.01
N THR A 243 -20.60 -4.73 -4.88
CA THR A 243 -20.79 -4.12 -3.55
C THR A 243 -19.81 -2.97 -3.33
N VAL A 244 -18.57 -3.09 -3.82
CA VAL A 244 -17.55 -2.01 -3.77
C VAL A 244 -17.92 -0.86 -4.70
N LYS A 245 -18.34 -1.15 -5.95
CA LYS A 245 -18.72 -0.12 -6.92
C LYS A 245 -19.95 0.67 -6.48
N ASN A 246 -20.89 0.01 -5.82
CA ASN A 246 -22.13 0.61 -5.31
C ASN A 246 -21.98 1.22 -3.91
N ALA A 247 -20.81 1.09 -3.27
CA ALA A 247 -20.57 1.67 -1.96
C ALA A 247 -20.55 3.22 -2.05
N PRO A 248 -21.14 3.92 -1.06
CA PRO A 248 -21.09 5.37 -1.01
C PRO A 248 -19.64 5.85 -0.96
N ARG A 249 -19.33 6.87 -1.76
CA ARG A 249 -17.96 7.40 -1.87
C ARG A 249 -17.47 7.94 -0.52
N PRO A 250 -16.16 7.87 -0.24
CA PRO A 250 -15.57 8.27 1.04
C PRO A 250 -15.92 9.72 1.45
N TYR A 251 -15.89 10.66 0.50
CA TYR A 251 -16.23 12.06 0.76
C TYR A 251 -17.70 12.27 1.17
N VAL A 252 -18.64 11.47 0.65
CA VAL A 252 -20.05 11.51 1.07
C VAL A 252 -20.18 11.05 2.53
N LEU A 253 -19.34 10.09 2.94
CA LEU A 253 -19.31 9.60 4.32
C LEU A 253 -18.66 10.61 5.26
N ILE A 254 -17.56 11.25 4.86
CA ILE A 254 -16.91 12.32 5.64
C ILE A 254 -17.86 13.51 5.80
N SER A 255 -18.48 13.98 4.71
CA SER A 255 -19.47 15.07 4.74
C SER A 255 -20.66 14.72 5.64
N LYS A 256 -21.20 13.49 5.55
CA LYS A 256 -22.27 13.05 6.46
C LYS A 256 -21.81 12.96 7.90
N LYS A 257 -20.60 12.48 8.18
CA LYS A 257 -20.08 12.31 9.54
C LYS A 257 -19.75 13.66 10.20
N ILE A 258 -19.16 14.60 9.44
CA ILE A 258 -18.94 16.00 9.87
C ILE A 258 -20.27 16.71 10.09
N LYS A 259 -21.24 16.52 9.19
CA LYS A 259 -22.58 17.09 9.34
C LYS A 259 -23.31 16.50 10.56
N LEU A 260 -23.16 15.20 10.81
CA LEU A 260 -23.75 14.54 11.97
C LEU A 260 -23.04 14.94 13.28
N SER A 261 -21.72 15.08 13.30
CA SER A 261 -20.98 15.57 14.48
C SER A 261 -21.31 17.03 14.77
N LEU A 262 -21.43 17.87 13.74
CA LEU A 262 -21.89 19.27 13.91
C LEU A 262 -23.34 19.34 14.38
N LEU A 263 -24.25 18.48 13.89
CA LEU A 263 -25.64 18.46 14.36
C LEU A 263 -25.73 18.01 15.83
N VAL A 264 -24.93 17.01 16.23
CA VAL A 264 -24.84 16.54 17.62
C VAL A 264 -24.20 17.61 18.53
N GLU A 265 -23.16 18.32 18.08
CA GLU A 265 -22.56 19.44 18.83
C GLU A 265 -23.47 20.67 18.88
N LEU A 266 -24.32 20.88 17.87
CA LEU A 266 -25.32 21.96 17.82
C LEU A 266 -26.65 21.59 18.51
N GLY A 267 -26.79 20.37 19.03
CA GLY A 267 -27.98 19.92 19.76
C GLY A 267 -29.25 19.86 18.90
N ILE A 268 -29.13 19.64 17.58
CA ILE A 268 -30.25 19.52 16.62
C ILE A 268 -30.47 18.05 16.24
#